data_AF-A0A0F9NZK4-F1
#
_entry.id   AF-A0A0F9NZK4-F1
#
_cell.length_a   1.000
_cell.length_b   1.000
_cell.length_c   1.000
_cell.angle_alpha   90.00
_cell.angle_beta   90.00
_cell.angle_gamma   90.00
#
_symmetry.space_group_name_H-M   'P 1'
#
loop_
_entity.id
_entity.type
_entity.pdbx_description
1 polymer ?
#
loop_
_entity_poly.entity_id
_entity_poly.type
_entity_poly.pdbx_seq_one_letter_code
_entity_poly.pdbx_strand_id
1 'polypeptide(L)'
;MTSAYAHRGYRTLVLVDNVNLYVSCKTAFQGTPDHEKLLLLARAGNPLYRARVYGVRHSDEKMDRWTETIRAKGFEVLEKSVIHRADGTSKADWDVEICIDAWRMLDQYDMLVLVTGDGDFADLARRCSKELGKIVRAIGVERSTAQVLIDSVDEFIPFTQDMLLENRNRTADGAGNGVSLGTAFRQADTG
;
A
#
# COMPACT_ATOMS: atom_id res chain seq x y z
N MET A 1 -0.51 -13.84 16.68
CA MET A 1 -1.87 -14.43 16.77
C MET A 1 -2.35 -14.73 15.36
N THR A 2 -3.04 -15.83 15.14
CA THR A 2 -3.57 -16.18 13.81
C THR A 2 -4.86 -15.40 13.56
N SER A 3 -4.94 -14.66 12.45
CA SER A 3 -6.12 -13.89 12.04
C SER A 3 -7.37 -14.77 11.99
N ALA A 4 -8.50 -14.29 12.56
CA ALA A 4 -9.78 -14.99 12.50
C ALA A 4 -10.30 -15.17 11.05
N TYR A 5 -9.77 -14.37 10.12
CA TYR A 5 -10.15 -14.31 8.72
C TYR A 5 -9.19 -15.08 7.79
N ALA A 6 -8.17 -15.76 8.33
CA ALA A 6 -7.25 -16.58 7.56
C ALA A 6 -7.91 -17.87 7.04
N HIS A 7 -7.54 -18.30 5.82
CA HIS A 7 -7.94 -19.58 5.21
C HIS A 7 -9.46 -19.85 5.18
N ARG A 8 -10.28 -18.81 4.97
CA ARG A 8 -11.74 -18.91 4.92
C ARG A 8 -12.31 -19.03 3.51
N GLY A 9 -11.48 -18.86 2.48
CA GLY A 9 -11.91 -18.86 1.09
C GLY A 9 -12.41 -17.50 0.57
N TYR A 10 -12.18 -16.42 1.32
CA TYR A 10 -12.61 -15.07 0.93
C TYR A 10 -11.83 -14.57 -0.29
N ARG A 11 -12.53 -14.21 -1.36
CA ARG A 11 -11.90 -13.53 -2.51
C ARG A 11 -11.36 -12.20 -2.03
N THR A 12 -10.04 -12.05 -2.03
CA THR A 12 -9.36 -10.91 -1.40
C THR A 12 -8.97 -9.88 -2.44
N LEU A 13 -9.39 -8.64 -2.24
CA LEU A 13 -8.90 -7.45 -2.92
C LEU A 13 -7.85 -6.77 -2.03
N VAL A 14 -6.63 -6.59 -2.53
CA VAL A 14 -5.56 -5.87 -1.82
C VAL A 14 -5.29 -4.54 -2.51
N LEU A 15 -5.44 -3.43 -1.80
CA LEU A 15 -5.19 -2.08 -2.30
C LEU A 15 -4.06 -1.45 -1.48
N VAL A 16 -2.93 -1.17 -2.11
CA VAL A 16 -1.72 -0.66 -1.45
C VAL A 16 -1.49 0.78 -1.83
N ASP A 17 -1.70 1.69 -0.89
CA ASP A 17 -1.20 3.05 -0.98
C ASP A 17 0.32 3.01 -0.75
N ASN A 18 1.06 2.97 -1.85
CA ASN A 18 2.49 2.75 -1.78
C ASN A 18 3.25 4.00 -1.33
N VAL A 19 2.68 5.19 -1.53
CA VAL A 19 3.28 6.44 -1.09
C VAL A 19 3.25 6.48 0.43
N ASN A 20 2.06 6.30 1.02
CA ASN A 20 1.86 6.28 2.47
C ASN A 20 2.68 5.14 3.14
N LEU A 21 2.62 3.93 2.59
CA LEU A 21 3.37 2.78 3.12
C LEU A 21 4.88 3.04 3.11
N TYR A 22 5.41 3.54 1.99
CA TYR A 22 6.85 3.75 1.86
C TYR A 22 7.36 4.81 2.83
N VAL A 23 6.67 5.94 2.95
CA VAL A 23 7.06 7.00 3.90
C VAL A 23 6.97 6.49 5.33
N SER A 24 5.88 5.82 5.68
CA SER A 24 5.70 5.20 6.99
C SER A 24 6.82 4.23 7.34
N CYS A 25 7.18 3.31 6.44
CA CYS A 25 8.28 2.36 6.65
C CYS A 25 9.65 3.06 6.75
N LYS A 26 9.91 4.09 5.93
CA LYS A 26 11.17 4.82 5.98
C LYS A 26 11.34 5.60 7.28
N THR A 27 10.29 6.27 7.73
CA THR A 27 10.28 6.98 9.01
C THR A 27 10.36 6.00 10.17
N ALA A 28 9.70 4.85 10.06
CA ALA A 28 9.58 3.89 11.14
C ALA A 28 10.80 3.03 11.38
N PHE A 29 11.34 2.51 10.30
CA PHE A 29 12.31 1.41 10.33
C PHE A 29 13.52 1.68 9.44
N GLN A 30 13.56 2.82 8.73
CA GLN A 30 14.58 3.15 7.72
C GLN A 30 14.70 2.10 6.60
N GLY A 31 13.68 1.25 6.41
CA GLY A 31 13.67 0.15 5.45
C GLY A 31 12.78 0.39 4.25
N THR A 32 12.80 -0.56 3.32
CA THR A 32 11.91 -0.57 2.14
C THR A 32 10.94 -1.74 2.32
N PRO A 33 9.61 -1.54 2.13
CA PRO A 33 8.64 -2.62 2.28
C PRO A 33 8.89 -3.73 1.26
N ASP A 34 8.71 -4.99 1.69
CA ASP A 34 8.72 -6.15 0.81
C ASP A 34 7.29 -6.52 0.40
N HIS A 35 6.91 -6.14 -0.81
CA HIS A 35 5.57 -6.40 -1.35
C HIS A 35 5.21 -7.88 -1.45
N GLU A 36 6.18 -8.79 -1.53
CA GLU A 36 5.91 -10.22 -1.59
C GLU A 36 5.43 -10.74 -0.23
N LYS A 37 6.19 -10.42 0.84
CA LYS A 37 5.79 -10.73 2.22
C LYS A 37 4.47 -10.05 2.58
N LEU A 38 4.31 -8.79 2.17
CA LEU A 38 3.06 -8.04 2.34
C LEU A 38 1.88 -8.76 1.71
N LEU A 39 1.98 -9.22 0.45
CA LEU A 39 0.88 -9.88 -0.24
C LEU A 39 0.49 -11.20 0.43
N LEU A 40 1.49 -11.97 0.89
CA LEU A 40 1.27 -13.22 1.62
C LEU A 40 0.50 -12.98 2.93
N LEU A 41 0.90 -11.97 3.70
CA LEU A 41 0.21 -11.58 4.93
C LEU A 41 -1.20 -11.04 4.65
N ALA A 42 -1.31 -10.17 3.65
CA ALA A 42 -2.56 -9.53 3.25
C ALA A 42 -3.63 -10.56 2.88
N ARG A 43 -3.30 -11.59 2.09
CA ARG A 43 -4.31 -12.61 1.75
C ARG A 43 -4.53 -13.64 2.85
N ALA A 44 -3.57 -13.84 3.77
CA ALA A 44 -3.65 -14.81 4.87
C ALA A 44 -4.17 -16.19 4.44
N GLY A 45 -3.65 -16.69 3.30
CA GLY A 45 -4.05 -17.98 2.72
C GLY A 45 -5.40 -18.03 2.01
N ASN A 46 -6.09 -16.89 1.86
CA ASN A 46 -7.32 -16.81 1.06
C ASN A 46 -7.03 -16.64 -0.45
N PRO A 47 -8.00 -16.96 -1.33
CA PRO A 47 -7.91 -16.70 -2.75
C PRO A 47 -7.71 -15.21 -3.05
N LEU A 48 -6.70 -14.88 -3.86
CA LEU A 48 -6.48 -13.52 -4.32
C LEU A 48 -7.39 -13.24 -5.53
N TYR A 49 -8.28 -12.25 -5.42
CA TYR A 49 -9.02 -11.74 -6.57
C TYR A 49 -8.15 -10.76 -7.36
N ARG A 50 -7.61 -9.73 -6.70
CA ARG A 50 -6.76 -8.72 -7.32
C ARG A 50 -5.89 -8.04 -6.27
N ALA A 51 -4.68 -7.62 -6.65
CA ALA A 51 -3.82 -6.80 -5.83
C ALA A 51 -3.36 -5.58 -6.64
N ARG A 52 -3.53 -4.37 -6.10
CA ARG A 52 -3.15 -3.11 -6.73
C ARG A 52 -2.16 -2.34 -5.87
N VAL A 53 -1.13 -1.80 -6.51
CA VAL A 53 -0.17 -0.89 -5.90
C VAL A 53 -0.30 0.46 -6.58
N TYR A 54 -0.63 1.47 -5.78
CA TYR A 54 -0.82 2.83 -6.22
C TYR A 54 0.46 3.61 -5.91
N GLY A 55 1.23 3.89 -6.95
CA GLY A 55 2.56 4.48 -6.87
C GLY A 55 2.67 5.79 -7.63
N VAL A 56 3.90 6.31 -7.69
CA VAL A 56 4.21 7.55 -8.40
C VAL A 56 5.06 7.24 -9.60
N ARG A 57 4.78 7.91 -10.72
CA ARG A 57 5.58 7.81 -11.93
C ARG A 57 6.74 8.80 -11.85
N HIS A 58 7.94 8.28 -12.05
CA HIS A 58 9.14 9.08 -12.27
C HIS A 58 9.85 8.58 -13.52
N SER A 59 10.32 9.48 -14.39
CA SER A 59 11.07 9.11 -15.60
C SER A 59 12.53 8.78 -15.28
N ASP A 60 12.76 7.62 -14.65
CA ASP A 60 14.09 7.06 -14.37
C ASP A 60 14.00 5.53 -14.47
N GLU A 61 15.00 4.89 -15.09
CA GLU A 61 15.10 3.43 -15.24
C GLU A 61 14.96 2.66 -13.92
N LYS A 62 15.36 3.27 -12.78
CA LYS A 62 15.17 2.67 -11.46
C LYS A 62 13.68 2.48 -11.13
N MET A 63 12.82 3.40 -11.54
CA MET A 63 11.38 3.30 -11.33
C MET A 63 10.77 2.24 -12.24
N ASP A 64 11.20 2.18 -13.51
CA ASP A 64 10.72 1.16 -14.44
C ASP A 64 11.03 -0.26 -13.93
N ARG A 65 12.28 -0.49 -13.47
CA ARG A 65 12.67 -1.77 -12.86
C ARG A 65 11.87 -2.10 -11.60
N TRP A 66 11.57 -1.09 -10.78
CA TRP A 66 10.73 -1.28 -9.61
C TRP A 66 9.32 -1.71 -10.02
N THR A 67 8.70 -1.01 -10.98
CA THR A 67 7.37 -1.32 -11.48
C THR A 67 7.29 -2.72 -12.08
N GLU A 68 8.30 -3.13 -12.85
CA GLU A 68 8.41 -4.51 -13.36
C GLU A 68 8.52 -5.54 -12.24
N THR A 69 9.34 -5.28 -11.21
CA THR A 69 9.49 -6.16 -10.06
C THR A 69 8.18 -6.32 -9.29
N ILE A 70 7.45 -5.23 -9.06
CA ILE A 70 6.15 -5.28 -8.37
C ILE A 70 5.10 -6.03 -9.19
N ARG A 71 5.08 -5.86 -10.52
CA ARG A 71 4.21 -6.63 -11.42
C ARG A 71 4.53 -8.12 -11.38
N ALA A 72 5.82 -8.48 -11.41
CA ALA A 72 6.26 -9.87 -11.31
C ALA A 72 5.83 -10.53 -9.98
N LYS A 73 5.68 -9.74 -8.90
CA LYS A 73 5.15 -10.19 -7.60
C LYS A 73 3.63 -10.36 -7.58
N GLY A 74 2.93 -10.13 -8.69
CA GLY A 74 1.49 -10.37 -8.83
C GLY A 74 0.60 -9.14 -8.57
N PHE A 75 1.18 -7.94 -8.57
CA PHE A 75 0.42 -6.69 -8.42
C PHE A 75 0.13 -6.02 -9.77
N GLU A 76 -1.05 -5.45 -9.89
CA GLU A 76 -1.35 -4.40 -10.87
C GLU A 76 -0.77 -3.08 -10.35
N VAL A 77 0.16 -2.47 -11.10
CA VAL A 77 0.78 -1.19 -10.71
C VAL A 77 0.10 -0.04 -11.44
N LEU A 78 -0.46 0.89 -10.67
CA LEU A 78 -1.03 2.16 -11.14
C LEU A 78 -0.09 3.29 -10.73
N GLU A 79 0.18 4.22 -11.65
CA GLU A 79 1.14 5.30 -11.43
C GLU A 79 0.54 6.64 -11.85
N LYS A 80 0.71 7.67 -11.00
CA LYS A 80 0.39 9.06 -11.30
C LYS A 80 1.69 9.85 -11.37
N SER A 81 1.78 10.77 -12.34
CA SER A 81 2.85 11.77 -12.34
C SER A 81 2.62 12.75 -11.19
N VAL A 82 3.65 13.04 -10.41
CA VAL A 82 3.58 14.09 -9.39
C VAL A 82 3.45 15.44 -10.10
N ILE A 83 2.31 16.11 -9.94
CA ILE A 83 2.11 17.45 -10.47
C ILE A 83 2.63 18.44 -9.43
N HIS A 84 3.79 19.03 -9.72
CA HIS A 84 4.29 20.17 -8.96
C HIS A 84 3.57 21.43 -9.44
N ARG A 85 2.72 22.00 -8.59
CA ARG A 85 2.05 23.26 -8.88
C ARG A 85 2.96 24.44 -8.56
N ALA A 86 2.69 25.57 -9.22
CA ALA A 86 3.41 26.82 -9.01
C ALA A 86 3.28 27.37 -7.58
N ASP A 87 2.30 26.90 -6.81
CA ASP A 87 2.09 27.23 -5.40
C ASP A 87 2.87 26.33 -4.42
N GLY A 88 3.68 25.39 -4.94
CA GLY A 88 4.47 24.45 -4.14
C GLY A 88 3.69 23.23 -3.64
N THR A 89 2.40 23.11 -3.95
CA THR A 89 1.61 21.92 -3.61
C THR A 89 1.90 20.79 -4.60
N SER A 90 2.10 19.59 -4.06
CA SER A 90 2.20 18.35 -4.84
C SER A 90 0.87 17.63 -4.71
N LYS A 91 0.19 17.35 -5.83
CA LYS A 91 -1.02 16.53 -5.82
C LYS A 91 -0.70 15.13 -6.33
N ALA A 92 -0.54 14.17 -5.42
CA ALA A 92 -0.30 12.77 -5.77
C ALA A 92 -0.88 11.76 -4.76
N ASP A 93 -1.90 12.14 -3.99
CA ASP A 93 -2.70 11.15 -3.26
C ASP A 93 -3.46 10.23 -4.23
N TRP A 94 -3.81 9.05 -3.73
CA TRP A 94 -4.54 8.02 -4.46
C TRP A 94 -5.91 7.74 -3.85
N ASP A 95 -6.32 8.53 -2.85
CA ASP A 95 -7.44 8.21 -1.97
C ASP A 95 -8.74 8.04 -2.74
N VAL A 96 -9.01 8.95 -3.68
CA VAL A 96 -10.20 8.92 -4.52
C VAL A 96 -10.23 7.68 -5.40
N GLU A 97 -9.15 7.38 -6.11
CA GLU A 97 -9.10 6.21 -7.01
C GLU A 97 -9.10 4.90 -6.24
N ILE A 98 -8.41 4.82 -5.10
CA ILE A 98 -8.46 3.65 -4.20
C ILE A 98 -9.91 3.43 -3.73
N CYS A 99 -10.61 4.47 -3.29
CA CYS A 99 -12.02 4.38 -2.89
C CYS A 99 -12.91 3.94 -4.05
N ILE A 100 -12.72 4.52 -5.24
CA ILE A 100 -13.48 4.18 -6.44
C ILE A 100 -13.23 2.73 -6.85
N ASP A 101 -11.99 2.25 -6.79
CA ASP A 101 -11.63 0.89 -7.15
C ASP A 101 -12.19 -0.14 -6.18
N ALA A 102 -12.12 0.13 -4.86
CA ALA A 102 -12.81 -0.67 -3.86
C ALA A 102 -14.32 -0.74 -4.17
N TRP A 103 -14.95 0.40 -4.46
CA TRP A 103 -16.37 0.45 -4.77
C TRP A 103 -16.74 -0.29 -6.06
N ARG A 104 -16.02 -0.05 -7.16
CA ARG A 104 -16.31 -0.65 -8.47
C ARG A 104 -16.18 -2.18 -8.48
N MET A 105 -15.39 -2.73 -7.56
CA MET A 105 -15.14 -4.17 -7.48
C MET A 105 -15.95 -4.86 -6.38
N LEU A 106 -16.92 -4.18 -5.76
CA LEU A 106 -17.68 -4.69 -4.61
C LEU A 106 -18.23 -6.11 -4.82
N ASP A 107 -18.76 -6.43 -6.00
CA ASP A 107 -19.37 -7.77 -6.22
C ASP A 107 -18.32 -8.89 -6.42
N GLN A 108 -17.05 -8.53 -6.59
CA GLN A 108 -15.98 -9.45 -6.99
C GLN A 108 -15.12 -9.92 -5.82
N TYR A 109 -15.16 -9.23 -4.68
CA TYR A 109 -14.40 -9.60 -3.48
C TYR A 109 -15.31 -9.74 -2.26
N ASP A 110 -14.83 -10.53 -1.30
CA ASP A 110 -15.46 -10.73 0.00
C ASP A 110 -14.67 -9.99 1.09
N MET A 111 -13.35 -9.91 0.92
CA MET A 111 -12.42 -9.22 1.81
C MET A 111 -11.67 -8.10 1.10
N LEU A 112 -11.72 -6.91 1.69
CA LEU A 112 -10.89 -5.75 1.33
C LEU A 112 -9.71 -5.66 2.29
N VAL A 113 -8.50 -5.56 1.75
CA VAL A 113 -7.30 -5.26 2.51
C VAL A 113 -6.77 -3.91 2.04
N LEU A 114 -6.83 -2.91 2.92
CA LEU A 114 -6.22 -1.60 2.72
C LEU A 114 -4.82 -1.63 3.32
N VAL A 115 -3.80 -1.34 2.53
CA VAL A 115 -2.44 -1.16 3.04
C VAL A 115 -2.13 0.32 3.05
N THR A 116 -2.43 0.97 4.17
CA THR A 116 -2.31 2.40 4.41
C THR A 116 -2.44 2.69 5.92
N GLY A 117 -1.83 3.78 6.37
CA GLY A 117 -2.06 4.37 7.69
C GLY A 117 -3.06 5.52 7.69
N ASP A 118 -3.59 5.92 6.53
CA ASP A 118 -4.36 7.15 6.38
C ASP A 118 -5.79 7.05 6.94
N GLY A 119 -6.16 8.02 7.79
CA GLY A 119 -7.47 8.11 8.41
C GLY A 119 -8.60 8.41 7.43
N ASP A 120 -8.31 8.98 6.26
CA ASP A 120 -9.33 9.33 5.27
C ASP A 120 -10.04 8.10 4.66
N PHE A 121 -9.42 6.92 4.76
CA PHE A 121 -10.06 5.66 4.39
C PHE A 121 -11.01 5.09 5.46
N ALA A 122 -11.13 5.71 6.64
CA ALA A 122 -11.96 5.18 7.72
C ALA A 122 -13.44 5.06 7.32
N ASP A 123 -13.98 6.00 6.56
CA ASP A 123 -15.38 5.95 6.12
C ASP A 123 -15.61 4.88 5.06
N LEU A 124 -14.65 4.70 4.13
CA LEU A 124 -14.67 3.57 3.20
C LEU A 124 -14.67 2.24 3.96
N ALA A 125 -13.77 2.08 4.93
CA ALA A 125 -13.64 0.88 5.74
C ALA A 125 -14.93 0.58 6.50
N ARG A 126 -15.47 1.58 7.20
CA ARG A 126 -16.70 1.45 7.99
C ARG A 126 -17.88 1.06 7.10
N ARG A 127 -18.03 1.70 5.93
CA ARG A 127 -19.13 1.41 5.00
C ARG A 127 -19.01 0.01 4.40
N CYS A 128 -17.81 -0.38 3.96
CA CYS A 128 -17.56 -1.73 3.47
C CYS A 128 -17.87 -2.80 4.53
N SER A 129 -17.43 -2.60 5.78
CA SER A 129 -17.67 -3.54 6.89
C SER A 129 -19.15 -3.57 7.31
N LYS A 130 -19.72 -2.42 7.67
CA LYS A 130 -21.02 -2.35 8.35
C LYS A 130 -22.21 -2.36 7.42
N GLU A 131 -22.09 -1.80 6.22
CA GLU A 131 -23.23 -1.64 5.30
C GLU A 131 -23.20 -2.63 4.14
N LEU A 132 -22.00 -3.00 3.67
CA LEU A 132 -21.83 -3.81 2.45
C LEU A 132 -21.43 -5.27 2.73
N GLY A 133 -21.32 -5.65 4.00
CA GLY A 133 -21.03 -7.02 4.43
C GLY A 133 -19.67 -7.54 3.97
N LYS A 134 -18.71 -6.64 3.69
CA LYS A 134 -17.33 -7.02 3.38
C LYS A 134 -16.55 -7.20 4.67
N ILE A 135 -15.50 -8.00 4.63
CA ILE A 135 -14.50 -8.02 5.70
C ILE A 135 -13.42 -7.02 5.33
N VAL A 136 -13.16 -6.06 6.20
CA VAL A 136 -12.14 -5.03 5.97
C VAL A 136 -10.98 -5.24 6.90
N ARG A 137 -9.79 -5.36 6.33
CA ARG A 137 -8.53 -5.43 7.07
C ARG A 137 -7.69 -4.22 6.69
N ALA A 138 -6.98 -3.65 7.66
CA ALA A 138 -5.95 -2.66 7.40
C ALA A 138 -4.57 -3.20 7.77
N ILE A 139 -3.57 -2.94 6.93
CA ILE A 139 -2.16 -3.15 7.24
C ILE A 139 -1.48 -1.78 7.22
N GLY A 140 -0.86 -1.40 8.33
CA GLY A 140 -0.21 -0.10 8.44
C GLY A 140 0.86 -0.12 9.52
N VAL A 141 1.80 0.82 9.44
CA VAL A 141 2.75 1.03 10.54
C VAL A 141 1.97 1.65 11.70
N GLU A 142 1.80 0.92 12.79
CA GLU A 142 0.88 1.27 13.89
C GLU A 142 1.06 2.71 14.40
N ARG A 143 2.30 3.13 14.67
CA ARG A 143 2.61 4.48 15.17
C ARG A 143 2.35 5.61 14.15
N SER A 144 2.10 5.27 12.90
CA SER A 144 1.81 6.18 11.78
C SER A 144 0.42 5.91 11.19
N THR A 145 -0.40 5.10 11.86
CA THR A 145 -1.76 4.79 11.45
C THR A 145 -2.74 5.60 12.29
N ALA A 146 -3.70 6.25 11.65
CA ALA A 146 -4.74 7.00 12.34
C ALA A 146 -5.65 6.05 13.15
N GLN A 147 -5.90 6.37 14.42
CA GLN A 147 -6.76 5.55 15.29
C GLN A 147 -8.17 5.37 14.69
N VAL A 148 -8.69 6.41 14.03
CA VAL A 148 -10.01 6.35 13.36
C VAL A 148 -10.06 5.26 12.29
N LEU A 149 -8.97 4.98 11.57
CA LEU A 149 -8.90 3.88 10.61
C LEU A 149 -8.90 2.53 11.34
N ILE A 150 -8.07 2.39 12.38
CA ILE A 150 -7.97 1.17 13.20
C ILE A 150 -9.34 0.78 13.76
N ASP A 151 -10.08 1.76 14.29
CA ASP A 151 -11.41 1.54 14.88
C ASP A 151 -12.50 1.24 13.83
N SER A 152 -12.22 1.46 12.54
CA SER A 152 -13.19 1.33 11.45
C SER A 152 -13.04 0.03 10.64
N VAL A 153 -11.99 -0.75 10.88
CA VAL A 153 -11.74 -2.04 10.22
C VAL A 153 -12.12 -3.23 11.11
N ASP A 154 -12.33 -4.39 10.50
CA ASP A 154 -12.62 -5.63 11.22
C ASP A 154 -11.36 -6.29 11.80
N GLU A 155 -10.18 -6.00 11.23
CA GLU A 155 -8.88 -6.36 11.80
C GLU A 155 -7.80 -5.38 11.34
N PHE A 156 -7.06 -4.83 12.29
CA PHE A 156 -5.82 -4.10 12.02
C PHE A 156 -4.61 -5.02 12.21
N ILE A 157 -3.66 -4.94 11.29
CA ILE A 157 -2.45 -5.76 11.27
C ILE A 157 -1.25 -4.81 11.26
N PRO A 158 -0.50 -4.75 12.37
CA PRO A 158 0.69 -3.92 12.42
C PRO A 158 1.71 -4.37 11.38
N PHE A 159 2.19 -3.43 10.57
CA PHE A 159 3.37 -3.64 9.72
C PHE A 159 4.62 -3.62 10.61
N THR A 160 5.42 -4.68 10.50
CA THR A 160 6.61 -4.91 11.34
C THR A 160 7.89 -5.03 10.51
N GLN A 161 9.04 -4.99 11.19
CA GLN A 161 10.36 -4.91 10.54
C GLN A 161 10.70 -6.15 9.68
N ASP A 162 10.17 -7.32 10.00
CA ASP A 162 10.31 -8.56 9.23
C ASP A 162 9.65 -8.51 7.84
N MET A 163 8.74 -7.56 7.63
CA MET A 163 8.08 -7.29 6.36
C MET A 163 8.89 -6.34 5.45
N LEU A 164 10.10 -5.96 5.85
CA LEU A 164 11.02 -5.19 5.03
C LEU A 164 11.87 -6.11 4.14
N LEU A 165 12.38 -5.54 3.05
CA LEU A 165 13.43 -6.17 2.26
C LEU A 165 14.68 -6.37 3.12
N GLU A 166 15.28 -7.55 3.02
CA GLU A 166 16.56 -7.82 3.67
C GLU A 166 17.65 -6.96 3.03
N ASN A 167 18.49 -6.33 3.87
CA ASN A 167 19.68 -5.64 3.39
C ASN A 167 20.71 -6.67 2.90
N ARG A 168 20.56 -7.16 1.66
CA ARG A 168 21.62 -7.93 1.00
C ARG A 168 22.72 -6.92 0.63
N ASN A 169 23.81 -6.95 1.39
CA ASN A 169 25.08 -6.22 1.26
C ASN A 169 25.11 -5.01 0.30
N ARG A 170 25.30 -3.85 0.92
CA ARG A 170 25.63 -2.56 0.30
C ARG A 170 27.08 -2.59 -0.25
N THR A 171 27.37 -3.44 -1.23
CA THR A 171 28.66 -3.45 -1.95
C THR A 171 28.45 -3.77 -3.43
N ALA A 172 27.84 -2.83 -4.15
CA ALA A 172 28.10 -2.55 -5.56
C ALA A 172 27.26 -1.32 -5.94
N ASP A 173 27.81 -0.51 -6.83
CA ASP A 173 27.17 0.59 -7.56
C ASP A 173 27.06 1.94 -6.85
N GLY A 174 28.23 2.61 -6.88
CA GLY A 174 28.27 4.04 -7.10
C GLY A 174 27.99 4.40 -8.57
N ALA A 175 27.60 5.66 -8.76
CA ALA A 175 27.34 6.40 -10.00
C ALA A 175 25.89 6.41 -10.53
N GLY A 176 25.34 7.63 -10.65
CA GLY A 176 24.15 7.93 -11.45
C GLY A 176 23.25 9.00 -10.82
N ASN A 177 23.37 10.25 -11.30
CA ASN A 177 22.38 11.31 -11.10
C ASN A 177 21.03 10.84 -11.64
N GLY A 178 20.17 10.40 -10.73
CA GLY A 178 18.81 9.95 -10.94
C GLY A 178 18.07 10.02 -9.61
N VAL A 179 16.79 10.36 -9.63
CA VAL A 179 16.01 10.52 -8.38
C VAL A 179 15.91 9.16 -7.70
N SER A 180 16.48 9.04 -6.51
CA SER A 180 16.36 7.83 -5.70
C SER A 180 14.88 7.51 -5.48
N LEU A 181 14.48 6.23 -5.57
CA LEU A 181 13.11 5.76 -5.26
C LEU A 181 12.58 6.41 -3.97
N GLY A 182 13.42 6.56 -2.95
CA GLY A 182 13.02 7.19 -1.70
C GLY A 182 12.77 8.70 -1.77
N THR A 183 13.39 9.40 -2.71
CA THR A 183 13.09 10.81 -2.99
C THR A 183 11.77 10.95 -3.73
N ALA A 184 11.52 10.08 -4.72
CA ALA A 184 10.26 10.11 -5.50
C ALA A 184 9.02 9.90 -4.61
N PHE A 185 9.03 8.89 -3.73
CA PHE A 185 7.90 8.64 -2.83
C PHE A 185 7.73 9.74 -1.76
N ARG A 186 8.82 10.32 -1.25
CA ARG A 186 8.72 11.42 -0.26
C ARG A 186 8.17 12.71 -0.88
N GLN A 187 8.54 13.03 -2.12
CA GLN A 187 8.04 14.23 -2.81
C GLN A 187 6.56 14.15 -3.14
N ALA A 188 6.01 12.94 -3.23
CA ALA A 188 4.58 12.72 -3.46
C ALA A 188 3.73 12.86 -2.19
N ASP A 189 4.34 12.84 -1.00
CA ASP A 189 3.69 12.87 0.31
C ASP A 189 3.76 14.26 0.99
N THR A 190 3.94 15.33 0.21
CA THR A 190 4.08 16.71 0.73
C THR A 190 2.79 17.53 0.65
N GLY A 191 1.64 16.86 0.76
CA GLY A 191 0.30 17.45 0.70
C GLY A 191 -0.23 17.88 2.07
#